data_AF-A0A5B0KH82-F1
#
_entry.id   AF-A0A5B0KH82-F1
#
_cell.length_a   1.000
_cell.length_b   1.000
_cell.length_c   1.000
_cell.angle_alpha   90.00
_cell.angle_beta   90.00
_cell.angle_gamma   90.00
#
_symmetry.space_group_name_H-M   'P 1'
#
loop_
_entity.id
_entity.type
_entity.pdbx_description
1 polymer ?
#
loop_
_entity_poly.entity_id
_entity_poly.type
_entity_poly.pdbx_seq_one_letter_code
_entity_poly.pdbx_strand_id
1 'polypeptide(L)'
;MRIHVTLNGKKTTISIDDLLFDYLGAWLVEQRPKLHSKPKEQYDQAKSQIRKYVQDNAEKLPSKNLSQHIQNAILEIIMPKELNEILEKRGPRYEKKKLDVTTIFPDWENYLRK
;
A
#
# COMPACT_ATOMS: atom_id res chain seq x y z
N MET A 1 -10.75 2.56 3.79
CA MET A 1 -11.40 3.66 3.03
C MET A 1 -11.42 3.41 1.51
N ARG A 2 -12.43 3.93 0.80
CA ARG A 2 -12.49 3.91 -0.68
C ARG A 2 -12.35 5.32 -1.28
N ILE A 3 -11.52 5.46 -2.30
CA ILE A 3 -11.32 6.71 -3.06
C ILE A 3 -11.65 6.46 -4.53
N HIS A 4 -12.53 7.31 -5.08
CA HIS A 4 -12.80 7.32 -6.51
C HIS A 4 -11.80 8.23 -7.24
N VAL A 5 -11.20 7.68 -8.29
CA VAL A 5 -10.25 8.36 -9.17
C VAL A 5 -10.62 8.10 -10.62
N THR A 6 -10.06 8.90 -11.53
CA THR A 6 -10.15 8.63 -12.97
C THR A 6 -8.78 8.15 -13.43
N LEU A 7 -8.70 6.92 -13.91
CA LEU A 7 -7.48 6.32 -14.47
C LEU A 7 -7.71 6.10 -15.96
N ASN A 8 -6.90 6.75 -16.81
CA ASN A 8 -7.00 6.65 -18.28
C ASN A 8 -8.44 6.88 -18.80
N GLY A 9 -9.11 7.91 -18.28
CA GLY A 9 -10.49 8.25 -18.64
C GLY A 9 -11.58 7.37 -18.01
N LYS A 10 -11.23 6.32 -17.25
CA LYS A 10 -12.19 5.42 -16.61
C LYS A 10 -12.29 5.68 -15.11
N LYS A 11 -13.52 5.77 -14.60
CA LYS A 11 -13.78 5.85 -13.16
C LYS A 11 -13.36 4.55 -12.48
N THR A 12 -12.41 4.66 -11.56
CA THR A 12 -11.81 3.54 -10.84
C THR A 12 -11.91 3.80 -9.35
N THR A 13 -12.11 2.74 -8.56
CA THR A 13 -12.15 2.83 -7.10
C THR A 13 -10.91 2.16 -6.52
N ILE A 14 -10.21 2.89 -5.67
CA ILE A 14 -9.03 2.41 -4.95
C ILE A 14 -9.44 2.19 -3.49
N SER A 15 -9.03 1.07 -2.93
CA SER A 15 -9.16 0.81 -1.49
C SER A 15 -7.83 1.10 -0.81
N ILE A 16 -7.89 1.86 0.28
CA ILE A 16 -6.73 2.26 1.08
C ILE A 16 -7.05 1.91 2.52
N ASP A 17 -6.10 1.32 3.23
CA ASP A 17 -6.20 1.09 4.66
C ASP A 17 -6.48 2.39 5.43
N ASP A 18 -7.38 2.33 6.42
CA ASP A 18 -7.81 3.53 7.14
C ASP A 18 -6.67 4.12 7.98
N LEU A 19 -5.86 3.27 8.61
CA LEU A 19 -4.73 3.70 9.42
C LEU A 19 -3.63 4.33 8.55
N LEU A 20 -3.34 3.74 7.40
CA LEU A 20 -2.40 4.32 6.44
C LEU A 20 -2.86 5.71 5.96
N PHE A 21 -4.16 5.89 5.78
CA PHE A 21 -4.70 7.18 5.39
C PHE A 21 -4.58 8.23 6.51
N ASP A 22 -4.83 7.85 7.75
CA ASP A 22 -4.63 8.73 8.91
C ASP A 22 -3.16 9.16 9.03
N TYR A 23 -2.21 8.25 8.77
CA TYR A 23 -0.79 8.59 8.73
C TYR A 23 -0.43 9.54 7.60
N LEU A 24 -1.02 9.40 6.41
CA LEU A 24 -0.87 10.39 5.34
C LEU A 24 -1.40 11.75 5.78
N GLY A 25 -2.53 11.79 6.48
CA GLY A 25 -3.05 12.99 7.09
C GLY A 25 -2.07 13.62 8.08
N ALA A 26 -1.47 12.82 8.97
CA ALA A 26 -0.50 13.30 9.96
C ALA A 26 0.77 13.86 9.28
N TRP A 27 1.29 13.17 8.28
CA TRP A 27 2.41 13.64 7.47
C TRP A 27 2.11 14.99 6.79
N LEU A 28 0.89 15.18 6.26
CA LEU A 28 0.49 16.48 5.70
C LEU A 28 0.46 17.59 6.75
N VAL A 29 0.08 17.28 7.99
CA VAL A 29 0.12 18.25 9.11
C VAL A 29 1.56 18.59 9.47
N GLU A 30 2.48 17.64 9.45
CA GLU A 30 3.90 17.91 9.65
C GLU A 30 4.44 18.91 8.60
N GLN A 31 4.09 18.71 7.32
CA GLN A 31 4.49 19.62 6.24
C GLN A 31 3.75 20.97 6.30
N ARG A 32 2.53 21.00 6.84
CA ARG A 32 1.67 22.18 6.94
C ARG A 32 0.98 22.22 8.31
N PRO A 33 1.66 22.72 9.36
CA PRO A 33 1.16 22.64 10.72
C PRO A 33 -0.23 23.23 10.92
N LYS A 34 -0.63 24.24 10.15
CA LYS A 34 -1.97 24.87 10.21
C LYS A 34 -3.14 23.90 9.94
N LEU A 35 -2.88 22.70 9.40
CA LEU A 35 -3.91 21.70 9.14
C LEU A 35 -4.35 20.94 10.40
N HIS A 36 -3.56 20.94 11.49
CA HIS A 36 -3.88 20.18 12.71
C HIS A 36 -5.26 20.54 13.29
N SER A 37 -5.66 21.81 13.18
CA SER A 37 -6.93 22.33 13.71
C SER A 37 -8.09 22.17 12.72
N LYS A 38 -7.88 21.52 11.57
CA LYS A 38 -8.86 21.43 10.47
C LYS A 38 -8.99 20.00 9.93
N PRO A 39 -9.66 19.10 10.66
CA PRO A 39 -9.75 17.67 10.29
C PRO A 39 -10.33 17.43 8.89
N LYS A 40 -11.37 18.18 8.52
CA LYS A 40 -11.99 18.06 7.19
C LYS A 40 -11.02 18.48 6.07
N GLU A 41 -10.29 19.57 6.26
CA GLU A 41 -9.34 20.07 5.27
C GLU A 41 -8.15 19.12 5.13
N GLN A 42 -7.65 18.56 6.24
CA GLN A 42 -6.62 17.52 6.25
C GLN A 42 -7.06 16.29 5.43
N TYR A 43 -8.29 15.81 5.68
CA TYR A 43 -8.88 14.67 4.98
C TYR A 43 -9.05 14.93 3.48
N ASP A 44 -9.54 16.11 3.10
CA ASP A 44 -9.69 16.51 1.69
C ASP A 44 -8.34 16.66 0.98
N GLN A 45 -7.33 17.21 1.67
CA GLN A 45 -5.97 17.32 1.14
C GLN A 45 -5.31 15.95 0.97
N ALA A 46 -5.47 15.02 1.90
CA ALA A 46 -4.98 13.65 1.76
C ALA A 46 -5.62 12.94 0.55
N LYS A 47 -6.93 13.10 0.33
CA LYS A 47 -7.59 12.61 -0.90
C LYS A 47 -7.05 13.26 -2.15
N SER A 48 -6.83 14.57 -2.12
CA SER A 48 -6.27 15.32 -3.25
C SER A 48 -4.87 14.83 -3.61
N GLN A 49 -4.02 14.59 -2.61
CA GLN A 49 -2.67 14.07 -2.79
C GLN A 49 -2.67 12.72 -3.51
N ILE A 50 -3.55 11.81 -3.11
CA ILE A 50 -3.68 10.49 -3.75
C ILE A 50 -4.20 10.62 -5.18
N ARG A 51 -5.20 11.47 -5.42
CA ARG A 51 -5.72 11.72 -6.77
C ARG A 51 -4.64 12.29 -7.68
N LYS A 52 -3.86 13.25 -7.18
CA LYS A 52 -2.74 13.85 -7.90
C LYS A 52 -1.70 12.80 -8.25
N TYR A 53 -1.27 11.98 -7.28
CA TYR A 53 -0.35 10.87 -7.53
C TYR A 53 -0.85 9.93 -8.64
N VAL A 54 -2.15 9.59 -8.61
CA VAL A 54 -2.75 8.73 -9.64
C VAL A 54 -2.76 9.39 -11.02
N GLN A 55 -3.10 10.67 -11.09
CA GLN A 55 -3.12 11.42 -12.35
C GLN A 55 -1.71 11.56 -12.93
N ASP A 56 -0.73 11.95 -12.11
CA ASP A 56 0.65 12.17 -12.52
C ASP A 56 1.34 10.87 -12.99
N ASN A 57 0.85 9.70 -12.57
CA ASN A 57 1.43 8.40 -12.88
C ASN A 57 0.50 7.48 -13.70
N ALA A 58 -0.59 8.00 -14.26
CA ALA A 58 -1.66 7.21 -14.85
C ALA A 58 -1.21 6.16 -15.89
N GLU A 59 -0.17 6.47 -16.67
CA GLU A 59 0.40 5.58 -17.68
C GLU A 59 1.26 4.44 -17.11
N LYS A 60 1.85 4.64 -15.93
CA LYS A 60 2.76 3.69 -15.27
C LYS A 60 2.05 2.78 -14.26
N LEU A 61 0.82 3.13 -13.89
CA LEU A 61 0.10 2.41 -12.86
C LEU A 61 -0.37 1.03 -13.35
N PRO A 62 -0.22 -0.01 -12.52
CA PRO A 62 -0.62 -1.35 -12.90
C PRO A 62 -2.16 -1.47 -12.90
N SER A 63 -2.69 -2.22 -13.87
CA SER A 63 -4.12 -2.52 -13.93
C SER A 63 -4.55 -3.52 -12.84
N LYS A 64 -3.67 -4.48 -12.50
CA LYS A 64 -3.85 -5.43 -11.39
C LYS A 64 -3.18 -4.90 -10.13
N ASN A 65 -3.75 -5.19 -8.95
CA ASN A 65 -3.21 -4.79 -7.65
C ASN A 65 -2.99 -3.28 -7.47
N LEU A 66 -3.72 -2.43 -8.21
CA LEU A 66 -3.64 -0.97 -8.14
C LEU A 66 -3.72 -0.43 -6.71
N SER A 67 -4.64 -0.98 -5.91
CA SER A 67 -4.82 -0.57 -4.52
C SER A 67 -3.59 -0.86 -3.66
N GLN A 68 -2.91 -1.99 -3.87
CA GLN A 68 -1.67 -2.29 -3.16
C GLN A 68 -0.54 -1.37 -3.60
N HIS A 69 -0.42 -1.14 -4.91
CA HIS A 69 0.62 -0.28 -5.46
C HIS A 69 0.52 1.15 -4.89
N ILE A 70 -0.69 1.71 -4.85
CA ILE A 70 -0.91 3.06 -4.31
C ILE A 70 -0.63 3.12 -2.81
N GLN A 71 -1.02 2.09 -2.06
CA GLN A 71 -0.69 2.02 -0.63
C GLN A 71 0.82 1.98 -0.38
N ASN A 72 1.58 1.24 -1.19
CA ASN A 72 3.04 1.23 -1.11
C ASN A 72 3.63 2.60 -1.44
N ALA A 73 3.12 3.28 -2.46
CA ALA A 73 3.56 4.63 -2.80
C ALA A 73 3.27 5.65 -1.68
N ILE A 74 2.11 5.54 -1.02
CA ILE A 74 1.81 6.37 0.16
C ILE A 74 2.80 6.08 1.28
N LEU A 75 3.08 4.81 1.55
CA LEU A 75 4.09 4.41 2.53
C LEU A 75 5.45 5.04 2.23
N GLU A 76 5.93 4.95 0.99
CA GLU A 76 7.20 5.55 0.56
C GLU A 76 7.26 7.07 0.78
N ILE A 77 6.12 7.77 0.68
CA ILE A 77 6.04 9.22 0.93
C ILE A 77 6.13 9.54 2.42
N ILE A 78 5.44 8.76 3.27
CA ILE A 78 5.31 9.07 4.70
C ILE A 78 6.43 8.45 5.55
N MET A 79 7.11 7.43 5.06
CA MET A 79 8.15 6.73 5.81
C MET A 79 9.43 7.54 5.86
N PRO A 80 10.16 7.53 7.00
CA PRO A 80 11.53 8.02 7.07
C PRO A 80 12.41 7.30 6.04
N LYS A 81 13.40 8.01 5.49
CA LYS A 81 14.31 7.46 4.46
C LYS A 81 14.98 6.16 4.93
N GLU A 82 15.35 6.11 6.20
CA GLU A 82 16.01 4.99 6.85
C GLU A 82 15.12 3.73 6.86
N LEU A 83 13.80 3.92 7.03
CA LEU A 83 12.84 2.81 7.02
C LEU A 83 12.63 2.27 5.60
N ASN A 84 12.65 3.15 4.60
CA ASN A 84 12.53 2.78 3.21
C ASN A 84 13.72 1.91 2.75
N GLU A 85 14.94 2.30 3.12
CA GLU A 85 16.15 1.50 2.85
C GLU A 85 16.10 0.11 3.49
N ILE A 86 15.55 -0.02 4.69
CA ILE A 86 15.38 -1.31 5.37
C ILE A 86 14.37 -2.20 4.63
N LEU A 87 13.29 -1.61 4.11
CA LEU A 87 12.28 -2.34 3.36
C LEU A 87 12.79 -2.79 1.98
N GLU A 88 13.52 -1.93 1.27
CA GLU A 88 14.18 -2.29 0.02
C GLU A 88 15.17 -3.44 0.22
N LYS A 89 16.00 -3.38 1.28
CA LYS A 89 16.96 -4.45 1.64
C LYS A 89 16.28 -5.75 2.04
N ARG A 90 15.07 -5.70 2.62
CA ARG A 90 14.33 -6.90 3.03
C ARG A 90 13.79 -7.71 1.84
N GLY A 91 13.66 -7.11 0.65
CA GLY A 91 13.06 -7.77 -0.50
C GLY A 91 11.55 -8.07 -0.32
N PRO A 92 10.89 -8.70 -1.31
CA PRO A 92 9.47 -8.98 -1.26
C PRO A 92 9.11 -9.85 -0.05
N ARG A 93 8.13 -9.39 0.74
CA ARG A 93 7.85 -9.91 2.09
C ARG A 93 7.38 -11.37 2.16
N TYR A 94 7.08 -12.03 1.05
CA TYR A 94 6.75 -13.45 1.00
C TYR A 94 7.03 -14.01 -0.40
N GLU A 95 8.16 -14.69 -0.58
CA GLU A 95 8.14 -15.82 -1.51
C GLU A 95 7.38 -16.94 -0.82
N LYS A 96 6.25 -17.34 -1.39
CA LYS A 96 5.55 -18.55 -0.97
C LYS A 96 6.50 -19.71 -1.28
N LYS A 97 7.42 -20.05 -0.38
CA LYS A 97 8.23 -21.27 -0.50
C LYS A 97 7.22 -22.39 -0.73
N LYS A 98 7.25 -23.01 -1.91
CA LYS A 98 6.55 -24.26 -2.14
C LYS A 98 7.20 -25.24 -1.17
N LEU A 99 6.56 -25.49 -0.05
CA LEU A 99 6.96 -26.55 0.87
C LEU A 99 6.78 -27.84 0.10
N ASP A 100 7.88 -28.45 -0.31
CA ASP A 100 7.84 -29.79 -0.85
C ASP A 100 7.58 -30.73 0.33
N VAL A 101 6.37 -31.26 0.37
CA VAL A 101 5.87 -32.08 1.50
C VAL A 101 6.74 -33.32 1.69
N THR A 102 7.37 -33.80 0.61
CA THR A 102 8.26 -34.97 0.61
C THR A 102 9.55 -34.75 1.39
N THR A 103 10.03 -33.50 1.53
CA THR A 103 11.24 -33.18 2.30
C THR A 103 10.97 -33.04 3.80
N ILE A 104 9.70 -32.84 4.20
CA ILE A 104 9.30 -32.62 5.59
C ILE A 104 8.77 -33.92 6.22
N PHE A 105 8.14 -34.77 5.40
CA PHE A 105 7.66 -36.09 5.80
C PHE A 105 8.17 -37.14 4.83
N PRO A 106 9.35 -37.74 5.08
CA PRO A 106 9.91 -38.79 4.22
C PRO A 106 9.01 -40.02 4.11
N ASP A 107 8.07 -40.18 5.05
CA ASP A 107 7.24 -41.38 5.22
C ASP A 107 5.74 -41.03 5.34
N TRP A 108 5.29 -40.04 4.55
CA TRP A 108 3.90 -39.57 4.56
C TRP A 108 2.89 -40.68 4.21
N GLU A 109 3.31 -41.70 3.44
CA GLU A 109 2.51 -42.88 3.12
C GLU A 109 2.14 -43.72 4.34
N ASN A 110 3.00 -43.78 5.37
CA ASN A 110 2.72 -44.47 6.63
C ASN A 110 1.80 -43.66 7.56
N TYR A 111 1.75 -42.33 7.42
CA TYR A 111 0.93 -41.45 8.26
C TYR A 111 -0.56 -41.48 7.89
N LEU A 112 -0.88 -41.76 6.63
CA LEU A 112 -2.26 -41.83 6.11
C LEU A 112 -2.92 -43.21 6.26
N ARG A 113 -2.18 -44.24 6.70
CA ARG A 113 -2.69 -45.61 6.88
C ARG A 113 -3.19 -45.92 8.30
N LYS A 114 -3.42 -44.91 9.14
CA LYS A 114 -4.12 -45.08 10.44
C LYS A 114 -5.54 -44.56 10.38
#